data_AF-A0A0C9T3Q7-F1
#
_entry.id   AF-A0A0C9T3Q7-F1
#
_cell.length_a   1.000
_cell.length_b   1.000
_cell.length_c   1.000
_cell.angle_alpha   90.00
_cell.angle_beta   90.00
_cell.angle_gamma   90.00
#
_symmetry.space_group_name_H-M   'P 1'
#
loop_
_entity.id
_entity.type
_entity.pdbx_description
1 polymer ?
#
loop_
_entity_poly.entity_id
_entity_poly.type
_entity_poly.pdbx_seq_one_letter_code
_entity_poly.pdbx_strand_id
1 'polypeptide(L)'
;MPRKHKTARQCQHYSHDLKKRIIYQSHILSKNSTGITISLDMPIHVVQRVLKLYRDTSGIIKQRMQDGRPPLMSESASEFMLALLEHSPDLYLDEIQEQLNSLHSLDVLIATIWRTLRRLGLTNKQLSRTAAERNEDLRLDFTMAIGDEPPNRVVEL
;
A
#
# COMPACT_ATOMS: atom_id res chain seq x y z
N MET A 1 -26.32 12.13 37.54
CA MET A 1 -25.99 10.69 37.41
C MET A 1 -24.59 10.56 36.82
N PRO A 2 -23.58 10.07 37.56
CA PRO A 2 -22.23 9.94 37.00
C PRO A 2 -22.24 8.85 35.91
N ARG A 3 -21.72 9.18 34.72
CA ARG A 3 -21.57 8.22 33.63
C ARG A 3 -20.45 7.24 33.99
N LYS A 4 -20.77 5.95 34.10
CA LYS A 4 -19.76 4.89 34.26
C LYS A 4 -18.79 4.95 33.07
N HIS A 5 -17.51 5.23 33.34
CA HIS A 5 -16.47 5.10 32.34
C HIS A 5 -16.34 3.61 31.97
N LYS A 6 -16.50 3.28 30.67
CA LYS A 6 -16.25 1.92 30.19
C LYS A 6 -14.76 1.65 30.33
N THR A 7 -14.39 0.61 31.08
CA THR A 7 -13.02 0.11 31.12
C THR A 7 -12.56 -0.18 29.69
N ALA A 8 -11.30 0.19 29.38
CA ALA A 8 -10.74 0.02 28.04
C ALA A 8 -10.95 -1.44 27.58
N ARG A 9 -11.55 -1.62 26.40
CA ARG A 9 -11.69 -2.95 25.79
C ARG A 9 -10.28 -3.47 25.53
N GLN A 10 -9.81 -4.41 26.34
CA GLN A 10 -8.58 -5.12 26.04
C GLN A 10 -8.84 -6.02 24.82
N CYS A 11 -8.41 -5.55 23.65
CA CYS A 11 -8.39 -6.37 22.45
C CYS A 11 -7.27 -7.40 22.58
N GLN A 12 -7.57 -8.54 23.19
CA GLN A 12 -6.61 -9.65 23.26
C GLN A 12 -6.58 -10.42 21.95
N HIS A 13 -5.39 -10.53 21.37
CA HIS A 13 -5.17 -11.32 20.16
C HIS A 13 -4.75 -12.75 20.55
N TYR A 14 -5.66 -13.70 20.33
CA TYR A 14 -5.37 -15.11 20.58
C TYR A 14 -4.67 -15.74 19.38
N SER A 15 -3.62 -16.52 19.65
CA SER A 15 -2.88 -17.27 18.65
C SER A 15 -3.79 -18.24 17.89
N HIS A 16 -3.38 -18.61 16.67
CA HIS A 16 -4.12 -19.55 15.86
C HIS A 16 -4.20 -20.94 16.52
N ASP A 17 -3.15 -21.35 17.24
CA ASP A 17 -3.10 -22.61 17.98
C ASP A 17 -4.15 -22.69 19.10
N LEU A 18 -4.31 -21.61 19.88
CA LEU A 18 -5.37 -21.56 20.91
C LEU A 18 -6.76 -21.71 20.30
N LYS A 19 -6.99 -21.13 19.11
CA LYS A 19 -8.26 -21.30 18.37
C LYS A 19 -8.46 -22.73 17.89
N LYS A 20 -7.40 -23.41 17.43
CA LYS A 20 -7.43 -24.85 17.10
C LYS A 20 -7.73 -25.69 18.33
N ARG A 21 -7.14 -25.34 19.48
CA ARG A 21 -7.36 -26.05 20.75
C ARG A 21 -8.80 -25.97 21.24
N ILE A 22 -9.48 -24.84 21.01
CA ILE A 22 -10.93 -24.69 21.27
C ILE A 22 -11.72 -25.74 20.49
N ILE A 23 -11.45 -25.85 19.18
CA ILE A 23 -12.16 -26.78 18.27
C ILE A 23 -11.87 -28.23 18.66
N TYR A 24 -10.62 -28.55 18.98
CA TYR A 24 -10.24 -29.86 19.47
C TYR A 24 -11.04 -30.24 20.74
N GLN A 25 -11.12 -29.32 21.70
CA GLN A 25 -11.86 -29.55 22.94
C GLN A 25 -13.38 -29.70 22.73
N SER A 26 -13.97 -29.00 21.76
CA SER A 26 -15.41 -29.09 21.50
C SER A 26 -15.80 -30.31 20.67
N HIS A 27 -15.02 -30.68 19.65
CA HIS A 27 -15.38 -31.73 18.70
C HIS A 27 -14.82 -33.11 19.06
N ILE A 28 -13.61 -33.19 19.63
CA ILE A 28 -12.96 -34.46 19.96
C ILE A 28 -13.21 -34.84 21.42
N LEU A 29 -13.17 -33.84 22.32
CA LEU A 29 -13.39 -34.06 23.75
C LEU A 29 -14.81 -33.73 24.22
N SER A 30 -15.71 -33.31 23.31
CA SER A 30 -17.12 -32.99 23.59
C SER A 30 -17.35 -32.08 24.80
N LYS A 31 -16.41 -31.15 25.07
CA LYS A 31 -16.50 -30.24 26.21
C LYS A 31 -17.48 -29.10 25.96
N ASN A 32 -18.21 -28.73 27.00
CA ASN A 32 -19.07 -27.56 27.00
C ASN A 32 -18.27 -26.25 26.88
N SER A 33 -18.86 -25.21 26.30
CA SER A 33 -18.21 -23.89 26.12
C SER A 33 -17.65 -23.32 27.43
N THR A 34 -18.35 -23.51 28.55
CA THR A 34 -17.89 -23.09 29.89
C THR A 34 -16.66 -23.87 30.34
N GLY A 35 -16.60 -25.18 30.06
CA GLY A 35 -15.43 -26.01 30.38
C GLY A 35 -14.19 -25.62 29.57
N ILE A 36 -14.38 -25.21 28.31
CA ILE A 36 -13.31 -24.71 27.45
C ILE A 36 -12.80 -23.34 27.92
N THR A 37 -13.73 -22.48 28.37
CA THR A 37 -13.43 -21.16 28.95
C THR A 37 -12.48 -21.31 30.13
N ILE A 38 -12.80 -22.20 31.07
CA ILE A 38 -11.98 -22.45 32.27
C ILE A 38 -10.65 -23.10 31.90
N SER A 39 -10.64 -24.05 30.95
CA SER A 39 -9.40 -24.79 30.62
C SER A 39 -8.35 -23.98 29.89
N LEU A 40 -8.78 -22.97 29.11
CA LEU A 40 -7.89 -22.13 28.31
C LEU A 40 -7.78 -20.69 28.83
N ASP A 41 -8.40 -20.38 29.97
CA ASP A 41 -8.50 -19.05 30.55
C ASP A 41 -8.91 -17.98 29.51
N MET A 42 -9.95 -18.30 28.73
CA MET A 42 -10.44 -17.44 27.65
C MET A 42 -11.88 -17.00 27.91
N PRO A 43 -12.27 -15.75 27.60
CA PRO A 43 -13.65 -15.31 27.73
C PRO A 43 -14.61 -16.14 26.87
N ILE A 44 -15.78 -16.48 27.43
CA ILE A 44 -16.76 -17.35 26.79
C ILE A 44 -17.20 -16.87 25.39
N HIS A 45 -17.26 -15.56 25.17
CA HIS A 45 -17.64 -14.97 23.87
C HIS A 45 -16.57 -15.20 22.78
N VAL A 46 -15.30 -15.36 23.15
CA VAL A 46 -14.22 -15.73 22.22
C VAL A 46 -14.40 -17.17 21.77
N VAL A 47 -14.62 -18.08 22.73
CA VAL A 47 -14.88 -19.51 22.49
C VAL A 47 -16.09 -19.67 21.56
N GLN A 48 -17.21 -19.04 21.89
CA GLN A 48 -18.44 -19.10 21.08
C GLN A 48 -18.23 -18.51 19.68
N ARG A 49 -17.50 -17.39 19.55
CA ARG A 49 -17.20 -16.79 18.24
C ARG A 49 -16.36 -17.70 17.37
N VAL A 50 -15.34 -18.36 17.95
CA VAL A 50 -14.47 -19.31 17.21
C VAL A 50 -15.27 -20.54 16.76
N LEU A 51 -16.09 -21.12 17.65
CA LEU A 51 -16.95 -22.25 17.29
C LEU A 51 -17.98 -21.89 16.22
N LYS A 52 -18.55 -20.69 16.29
CA LYS A 52 -19.45 -20.18 15.25
C LYS A 52 -18.73 -20.07 13.90
N LEU A 53 -17.56 -19.42 13.88
CA LEU A 53 -16.77 -19.27 12.66
C LEU A 53 -16.37 -20.61 12.05
N TYR A 54 -16.00 -21.59 12.88
CA TYR A 54 -15.66 -22.94 12.44
C TYR A 54 -16.83 -23.65 11.74
N ARG A 55 -18.05 -23.53 12.30
CA ARG A 55 -19.28 -24.05 11.67
C ARG A 55 -19.61 -23.34 10.36
N ASP A 56 -19.48 -22.02 10.33
CA ASP A 56 -19.81 -21.20 9.15
C ASP A 56 -18.80 -21.39 8.00
N THR A 57 -17.54 -21.74 8.30
CA THR A 57 -16.43 -21.85 7.32
C THR A 57 -16.11 -23.31 6.94
N SER A 58 -17.03 -24.24 7.14
CA SER A 58 -16.87 -25.68 6.81
C SER A 58 -15.57 -26.30 7.35
N GLY A 59 -15.15 -25.91 8.56
CA GLY A 59 -14.02 -26.54 9.25
C GLY A 59 -12.64 -25.89 9.05
N ILE A 60 -12.53 -24.77 8.33
CA ILE A 60 -11.25 -24.08 8.12
C ILE A 60 -11.17 -22.84 9.01
N ILE A 61 -10.15 -22.79 9.88
CA ILE A 61 -9.81 -21.55 10.59
C ILE A 61 -8.98 -20.69 9.64
N LYS A 62 -9.60 -19.71 8.98
CA LYS A 62 -8.84 -18.73 8.19
C LYS A 62 -8.02 -17.86 9.13
N GLN A 63 -6.70 -17.83 8.92
CA GLN A 63 -5.88 -16.75 9.48
C GLN A 63 -6.33 -15.45 8.82
N ARG A 64 -6.45 -14.37 9.62
CA ARG A 64 -6.75 -13.07 9.05
C ARG A 64 -5.57 -12.67 8.17
N MET A 65 -5.73 -12.76 6.86
CA MET A 65 -4.78 -12.15 5.93
C MET A 65 -4.82 -10.66 6.20
N GLN A 66 -3.65 -10.05 6.40
CA GLN A 66 -3.54 -8.59 6.55
C GLN A 66 -3.66 -7.95 5.16
N ASP A 67 -4.77 -8.24 4.48
CA ASP A 67 -5.05 -7.60 3.22
C ASP A 67 -5.61 -6.22 3.57
N GLY A 68 -4.80 -5.21 3.31
CA GLY A 68 -5.21 -3.82 3.41
C GLY A 68 -6.37 -3.54 2.46
N ARG A 69 -6.84 -2.30 2.46
CA ARG A 69 -7.80 -1.86 1.45
C ARG A 69 -7.21 -2.13 0.05
N PRO A 70 -7.95 -2.75 -0.88
CA PRO A 70 -7.46 -2.95 -2.24
C PRO A 70 -7.09 -1.59 -2.84
N PRO A 71 -6.05 -1.53 -3.68
CA PRO A 71 -5.63 -0.30 -4.32
C PRO A 71 -6.74 0.29 -5.20
N LEU A 72 -6.75 1.62 -5.31
CA LEU A 72 -7.68 2.33 -6.19
C LEU A 72 -7.41 2.04 -7.67
N MET A 73 -6.12 1.89 -8.02
CA MET A 73 -5.70 1.49 -9.36
C MET A 73 -5.97 -0.01 -9.56
N SER A 74 -6.76 -0.30 -10.58
CA SER A 74 -6.92 -1.66 -11.12
C SER A 74 -5.58 -2.21 -11.60
N GLU A 75 -5.49 -3.54 -11.66
CA GLU A 75 -4.32 -4.23 -12.22
C GLU A 75 -4.09 -3.83 -13.67
N SER A 76 -5.14 -3.84 -14.50
CA SER A 76 -5.11 -3.40 -15.90
C SER A 76 -4.62 -1.95 -16.09
N ALA A 77 -5.04 -1.04 -15.22
CA ALA A 77 -4.60 0.35 -15.26
C ALA A 77 -3.13 0.51 -14.84
N SER A 78 -2.65 -0.37 -13.96
CA SER A 78 -1.24 -0.40 -13.56
C SER A 78 -0.35 -0.93 -14.69
N GLU A 79 -0.81 -1.94 -15.44
CA GLU A 79 -0.12 -2.45 -16.63
C GLU A 79 -0.04 -1.40 -17.74
N PHE A 80 -1.14 -0.70 -18.02
CA PHE A 80 -1.15 0.38 -19.00
C PHE A 80 -0.18 1.50 -18.63
N MET A 81 -0.18 1.93 -17.37
CA MET A 81 0.75 2.94 -16.87
C MET A 81 2.22 2.51 -17.05
N LEU A 82 2.54 1.22 -16.85
CA LEU A 82 3.88 0.69 -17.09
C LEU A 82 4.26 0.72 -18.57
N ALA A 83 3.35 0.29 -19.45
CA ALA A 83 3.55 0.37 -20.90
C ALA A 83 3.79 1.81 -21.38
N LEU A 84 3.08 2.77 -20.79
CA LEU A 84 3.25 4.21 -21.02
C LEU A 84 4.70 4.66 -20.75
N LEU A 85 5.21 4.25 -19.59
CA LEU A 85 6.55 4.62 -19.12
C LEU A 85 7.65 3.91 -19.90
N GLU A 86 7.38 2.71 -20.40
CA GLU A 86 8.30 1.98 -21.28
C GLU A 86 8.43 2.66 -22.66
N HIS A 87 7.33 3.14 -23.23
CA HIS A 87 7.34 3.88 -24.49
C HIS A 87 7.83 5.32 -24.34
N SER A 88 7.56 5.96 -23.21
CA SER A 88 7.87 7.39 -22.98
C SER A 88 8.25 7.62 -21.52
N PRO A 89 9.52 7.40 -21.15
CA PRO A 89 9.99 7.54 -19.76
C PRO A 89 10.03 9.00 -19.28
N ASP A 90 9.93 9.95 -20.20
CA ASP A 90 9.99 11.39 -19.91
C ASP A 90 8.64 11.97 -19.45
N LEU A 91 7.56 11.18 -19.44
CA LEU A 91 6.23 11.65 -19.06
C LEU A 91 6.18 12.13 -17.61
N TYR A 92 5.41 13.20 -17.39
CA TYR A 92 5.08 13.74 -16.08
C TYR A 92 3.85 13.03 -15.48
N LEU A 93 3.68 13.16 -14.16
CA LEU A 93 2.62 12.43 -13.44
C LEU A 93 1.21 12.90 -13.80
N ASP A 94 1.05 14.16 -14.15
CA ASP A 94 -0.16 14.78 -14.66
C ASP A 94 -0.48 14.33 -16.09
N GLU A 95 0.52 14.17 -16.96
CA GLU A 95 0.33 13.58 -18.28
C GLU A 95 -0.11 12.11 -18.19
N ILE A 96 0.48 11.34 -17.27
CA ILE A 96 0.05 9.97 -16.98
C ILE A 96 -1.40 9.96 -16.46
N GLN A 97 -1.79 10.93 -15.62
CA GLN A 97 -3.16 11.07 -15.13
C GLN A 97 -4.13 11.32 -16.29
N GLU A 98 -3.80 12.21 -17.20
CA GLU A 98 -4.64 12.53 -18.36
C GLU A 98 -4.83 11.31 -19.26
N GLN A 99 -3.77 10.56 -19.52
CA GLN A 99 -3.84 9.33 -20.33
C GLN A 99 -4.64 8.22 -19.65
N LEU A 100 -4.50 8.07 -18.33
CA LEU A 100 -5.31 7.12 -17.54
C LEU A 100 -6.79 7.51 -17.53
N ASN A 101 -7.10 8.80 -17.45
CA ASN A 101 -8.47 9.27 -17.52
C ASN A 101 -9.07 9.04 -18.92
N SER A 102 -8.31 9.34 -19.98
CA SER A 102 -8.74 9.16 -21.37
C SER A 102 -9.02 7.70 -21.71
N LEU A 103 -8.12 6.78 -21.35
CA LEU A 103 -8.21 5.38 -21.78
C LEU A 103 -9.00 4.47 -20.83
N HIS A 104 -8.91 4.73 -19.52
CA HIS A 104 -9.52 3.88 -18.47
C HIS A 104 -10.68 4.56 -17.73
N SER A 105 -11.01 5.83 -18.03
CA SER A 105 -12.02 6.62 -17.29
C SER A 105 -11.75 6.63 -15.78
N LEU A 106 -10.46 6.58 -15.40
CA LEU A 106 -10.02 6.56 -14.02
C LEU A 106 -9.51 7.94 -13.63
N ASP A 107 -10.29 8.67 -12.84
CA ASP A 107 -9.84 9.92 -12.20
C ASP A 107 -9.00 9.58 -10.96
N VAL A 108 -7.69 9.47 -11.19
CA VAL A 108 -6.72 9.07 -10.17
C VAL A 108 -5.87 10.27 -9.78
N LEU A 109 -5.88 10.62 -8.50
CA LEU A 109 -4.98 11.64 -7.95
C LEU A 109 -3.52 11.32 -8.28
N ILE A 110 -2.72 12.34 -8.60
CA ILE A 110 -1.25 12.26 -8.80
C ILE A 110 -0.56 11.49 -7.67
N ALA A 111 -0.98 11.71 -6.41
CA ALA A 111 -0.43 11.01 -5.25
C ALA A 111 -0.68 9.49 -5.31
N THR A 112 -1.78 9.05 -5.89
CA THR A 112 -2.08 7.63 -6.09
C THR A 112 -1.19 7.03 -7.17
N ILE A 113 -0.97 7.74 -8.28
CA ILE A 113 -0.04 7.34 -9.36
C ILE A 113 1.39 7.18 -8.79
N TRP A 114 1.84 8.15 -8.00
CA TRP A 114 3.15 8.05 -7.35
C TRP A 114 3.24 6.84 -6.39
N ARG A 115 2.20 6.60 -5.59
CA ARG A 115 2.17 5.45 -4.65
C ARG A 115 2.20 4.13 -5.42
N THR A 116 1.53 4.03 -6.56
CA THR A 116 1.55 2.84 -7.41
C THR A 116 2.91 2.63 -8.05
N LEU A 117 3.54 3.68 -8.58
CA LEU A 117 4.90 3.59 -9.14
C LEU A 117 5.90 3.12 -8.09
N ARG A 118 5.85 3.71 -6.88
CA ARG A 118 6.71 3.29 -5.77
C ARG A 118 6.47 1.84 -5.36
N ARG A 119 5.22 1.37 -5.37
CA ARG A 119 4.88 -0.04 -5.10
C ARG A 119 5.43 -0.98 -6.18
N LEU A 120 5.48 -0.53 -7.42
CA LEU A 120 6.05 -1.26 -8.56
C LEU A 120 7.59 -1.18 -8.62
N GLY A 121 8.24 -0.51 -7.66
CA GLY A 121 9.70 -0.41 -7.60
C GLY A 121 10.30 0.76 -8.39
N LEU A 122 9.46 1.57 -9.05
CA LEU A 122 9.91 2.75 -9.79
C LEU A 122 10.04 3.92 -8.80
N THR A 123 11.28 4.19 -8.39
CA THR A 123 11.57 5.17 -7.32
C THR A 123 12.09 6.51 -7.83
N ASN A 124 12.74 6.57 -9.00
CA ASN A 124 13.34 7.79 -9.54
C ASN A 124 13.20 7.89 -11.07
N LYS A 125 12.97 9.12 -11.56
CA LYS A 125 13.08 9.48 -12.99
C LYS A 125 14.57 9.53 -13.34
N GLN A 126 15.09 8.55 -14.08
CA GLN A 126 16.40 8.67 -14.71
C GLN A 126 16.23 9.61 -15.91
N LEU A 127 16.58 10.89 -15.75
CA LEU A 127 16.66 11.87 -16.84
C LEU A 127 17.81 11.48 -17.78
N SER A 128 17.60 10.44 -18.59
CA SER A 128 18.53 9.97 -19.61
C SER A 128 18.78 11.05 -20.67
N ARG A 129 17.71 11.81 -21.00
CA ARG A 129 17.74 12.81 -22.06
C ARG A 129 18.69 13.99 -21.79
N THR A 130 18.73 14.50 -20.56
CA THR A 130 19.70 15.53 -20.16
C THR A 130 21.14 15.01 -20.12
N ALA A 131 21.35 13.70 -20.02
CA ALA A 131 22.69 13.11 -20.14
C ALA A 131 23.11 12.94 -21.61
N ALA A 132 22.16 12.65 -22.51
CA ALA A 132 22.42 12.49 -23.95
C ALA A 132 22.50 13.82 -24.73
N GLU A 133 21.71 14.84 -24.35
CA GLU A 133 21.73 16.18 -24.96
C GLU A 133 22.89 17.06 -24.46
N ARG A 134 23.66 16.59 -23.47
CA ARG A 134 24.89 17.26 -23.02
C ARG A 134 25.97 17.10 -24.07
N ASN A 135 26.04 18.07 -24.97
CA ASN A 135 27.21 18.27 -25.82
C ASN A 135 28.26 19.10 -25.06
N GLU A 136 29.37 18.48 -24.70
CA GLU A 136 30.52 19.14 -24.05
C GLU A 136 31.03 20.32 -24.88
N ASP A 137 31.01 20.20 -26.21
CA ASP A 137 31.50 21.23 -27.13
C ASP A 137 30.63 22.50 -27.02
N LEU A 138 29.30 22.34 -27.01
CA LEU A 138 28.38 23.48 -26.85
C LEU A 138 28.50 24.14 -25.46
N ARG A 139 28.87 23.39 -24.42
CA ARG A 139 29.12 23.96 -23.08
C ARG A 139 30.42 24.73 -23.06
N LEU A 140 31.44 24.23 -23.75
CA LEU A 140 32.73 24.90 -23.87
C LEU A 140 32.59 26.20 -24.66
N ASP A 141 31.86 26.19 -25.78
CA ASP A 141 31.53 27.38 -26.57
C ASP A 141 30.75 28.41 -25.75
N PHE A 142 29.74 27.98 -24.99
CA PHE A 142 28.97 28.87 -24.11
C PHE A 142 29.84 29.44 -22.97
N THR A 143 30.72 28.63 -22.39
CA THR A 143 31.63 29.06 -21.32
C THR A 143 32.65 30.08 -21.84
N MET A 144 33.17 29.88 -23.06
CA MET A 144 34.02 30.86 -23.74
C MET A 144 33.26 32.15 -24.04
N ALA A 145 32.02 32.06 -24.53
CA ALA A 145 31.19 33.22 -24.85
C ALA A 145 30.82 34.07 -23.61
N ILE A 146 30.56 33.42 -22.46
CA ILE A 146 30.23 34.12 -21.20
C ILE A 146 31.49 34.62 -20.47
N GLY A 147 32.66 34.02 -20.71
CA GLY A 147 33.92 34.40 -20.08
C GLY A 147 34.39 35.83 -20.39
N ASP A 148 33.96 36.38 -21.52
CA ASP A 148 34.27 37.75 -21.96
C ASP A 148 33.30 38.81 -21.38
N GLU A 149 32.27 38.41 -20.64
CA GLU A 149 31.27 39.34 -20.12
C GLU A 149 31.73 39.97 -18.79
N PRO A 150 31.77 41.31 -18.66
CA PRO A 150 32.19 41.97 -17.43
C PRO A 150 31.22 41.70 -16.28
N PRO A 151 31.71 41.58 -15.03
CA PRO A 151 30.94 41.17 -13.84
C PRO A 151 29.76 42.10 -13.48
N ASN A 152 29.64 43.23 -14.14
CA ASN A 152 28.67 44.29 -13.88
C ASN A 152 27.29 43.97 -14.48
N ARG A 153 27.19 42.94 -15.35
CA ARG A 153 25.97 42.61 -16.09
C ARG A 153 25.05 41.61 -15.36
N VAL A 154 25.52 41.00 -14.28
CA VAL A 154 24.79 39.94 -13.54
C VAL A 154 23.91 40.48 -12.40
N VAL A 155 23.88 41.80 -12.19
CA VAL A 155 23.18 42.44 -11.05
C VAL A 155 22.21 43.51 -11.54
N GLU A 156 21.18 43.11 -12.28
CA GLU A 156 19.94 43.89 -12.40
C GLU A 156 18.75 42.95 -12.58
N LEU A 157 18.36 42.24 -11.50
CA LEU A 157 16.98 41.80 -11.21
C LEU A 157 16.79 41.66 -9.70
#